data_AF-A0A2W7AE38-F1
#
_entry.id   AF-A0A2W7AE38-F1
#
_cell.length_a   1.000
_cell.length_b   1.000
_cell.length_c   1.000
_cell.angle_alpha   90.00
_cell.angle_beta   90.00
_cell.angle_gamma   90.00
#
_symmetry.space_group_name_H-M   'P 1'
#
loop_
_entity.id
_entity.type
_entity.pdbx_description
1 polymer ?
#
loop_
_entity_poly.entity_id
_entity_poly.type
_entity_poly.pdbx_seq_one_letter_code
_entity_poly.pdbx_strand_id
1 'polypeptide(L)' 'MPHISIKLYPGRSEQQKVRFVEQIVKDAMSILESSEDSISVAIEEINPEDWVETVYKPEILNNPEKLYKKPDYNPLE' A
#
# COMPACT_ATOMS: atom_id res chain seq x y z
N MET A 1 -8.18 11.57 9.89
CA MET A 1 -7.80 10.20 10.34
C MET A 1 -7.43 9.37 9.13
N PRO A 2 -6.16 9.45 8.66
CA PRO A 2 -5.70 8.69 7.52
C PRO A 2 -5.58 7.18 7.82
N HIS A 3 -6.00 6.35 6.87
CA HIS A 3 -5.69 4.92 6.87
C HIS A 3 -4.92 4.58 5.59
N ILE A 4 -3.79 3.88 5.75
CA ILE A 4 -2.90 3.50 4.66
C ILE A 4 -2.82 1.97 4.63
N SER A 5 -3.32 1.34 3.57
CA SER A 5 -3.17 -0.09 3.35
C SER A 5 -2.09 -0.34 2.28
N ILE A 6 -1.20 -1.27 2.57
CA ILE A 6 -0.06 -1.61 1.74
C ILE A 6 -0.14 -3.10 1.45
N LYS A 7 -0.32 -3.46 0.18
CA LYS A 7 -0.27 -4.84 -0.31
C LYS A 7 1.04 -5.04 -1.07
N LEU A 8 1.76 -6.11 -0.78
CA LEU A 8 3.05 -6.41 -1.42
C LEU A 8 3.33 -7.91 -1.48
N TYR A 9 4.28 -8.33 -2.32
CA TYR A 9 4.73 -9.73 -2.34
C TYR A 9 5.54 -10.09 -1.11
N PRO A 10 5.42 -11.34 -0.63
CA PRO A 10 6.16 -11.80 0.54
C PRO A 10 7.68 -11.66 0.36
N GLY A 11 8.38 -11.56 1.49
CA GLY A 11 9.84 -11.65 1.55
C GLY A 11 10.55 -10.40 2.05
N ARG A 12 9.82 -9.42 2.62
CA ARG A 12 10.43 -8.30 3.36
C ARG A 12 10.59 -8.73 4.81
N SER A 13 11.71 -8.37 5.44
CA SER A 13 11.88 -8.62 6.87
C SER A 13 10.99 -7.70 7.69
N GLU A 14 10.63 -8.10 8.91
CA GLU A 14 9.87 -7.24 9.83
C GLU A 14 10.55 -5.89 10.06
N GLN A 15 11.88 -5.86 10.12
CA GLN A 15 12.64 -4.61 10.25
C GLN A 15 12.45 -3.67 9.06
N GLN A 16 12.38 -4.22 7.83
CA GLN A 16 12.08 -3.43 6.63
C GLN A 16 10.66 -2.89 6.67
N LYS A 17 9.68 -3.72 7.07
CA LYS A 17 8.26 -3.32 7.20
C LYS A 17 8.11 -2.19 8.22
N VAL A 18 8.67 -2.34 9.42
CA VAL A 18 8.62 -1.32 10.49
C VAL A 18 9.27 -0.01 10.03
N ARG A 19 10.49 -0.07 9.49
CA ARG A 19 11.18 1.14 9.01
C ARG A 19 10.40 1.87 7.91
N PHE A 20 9.76 1.12 7.02
CA PHE A 20 8.94 1.69 5.95
C PHE A 20 7.70 2.39 6.51
N VAL A 21 6.98 1.76 7.45
CA VAL A 21 5.82 2.36 8.11
C VAL A 21 6.20 3.63 8.87
N GLU A 22 7.32 3.63 9.62
CA GLU A 22 7.79 4.82 10.32
C GLU A 22 8.02 6.01 9.39
N GLN A 23 8.55 5.78 8.18
CA GLN A 23 8.76 6.83 7.19
C GLN A 23 7.44 7.32 6.61
N ILE A 24 6.53 6.40 6.24
CA ILE A 24 5.21 6.76 5.73
C ILE A 24 4.41 7.58 6.75
N VAL A 25 4.42 7.19 8.03
CA VAL A 25 3.67 7.91 9.08
C VAL A 25 4.23 9.31 9.25
N LYS A 26 5.56 9.48 9.26
CA LYS A 26 6.19 10.82 9.33
C LYS A 26 5.77 11.71 8.17
N ASP A 27 5.79 11.18 6.95
CA ASP A 27 5.39 11.93 5.77
C ASP A 27 3.88 12.24 5.79
N ALA A 28 3.04 11.29 6.19
CA ALA A 28 1.61 11.48 6.32
C ALA A 28 1.26 12.54 7.37
N MET A 29 1.92 12.55 8.53
CA MET A 29 1.75 13.60 9.54
C MET A 29 2.09 14.98 8.97
N SER A 30 3.23 15.08 8.27
CA SER A 30 3.75 16.34 7.72
C SER A 30 2.88 16.88 6.58
N ILE A 31 2.47 16.02 5.65
CA ILE A 31 1.79 16.40 4.41
C ILE A 31 0.28 16.54 4.61
N LEU A 32 -0.32 15.66 5.42
CA LEU A 32 -1.77 15.63 5.67
C LEU A 32 -2.15 16.36 6.97
N GLU A 33 -1.20 17.04 7.61
CA GLU A 33 -1.38 17.80 8.86
C GLU A 33 -2.13 16.99 9.93
N SER A 34 -1.81 15.70 10.02
CA SER A 34 -2.51 14.74 10.88
C SER A 34 -1.65 14.39 12.10
N SER A 35 -2.29 14.14 13.25
CA SER A 35 -1.61 13.66 14.45
C SER A 35 -1.29 12.16 14.33
N GLU A 36 -0.23 11.73 15.02
CA GLU A 36 0.25 10.34 14.97
C GLU A 36 -0.82 9.32 15.38
N ASP A 37 -1.56 9.62 16.45
CA ASP A 37 -2.66 8.80 16.98
C ASP A 37 -3.86 8.67 16.03
N SER A 38 -3.93 9.53 15.02
CA SER A 38 -5.01 9.53 14.02
C SER A 38 -4.67 8.75 12.75
N ILE A 39 -3.44 8.24 12.63
CA ILE A 39 -2.93 7.53 11.46
C ILE A 39 -2.83 6.04 11.78
N SER A 40 -3.33 5.21 10.87
CA SER A 40 -3.19 3.76 10.93
C SER A 40 -2.61 3.21 9.63
N VAL A 41 -1.75 2.19 9.73
CA VAL A 41 -1.11 1.55 8.59
C VAL A 41 -1.23 0.03 8.70
N ALA A 42 -1.64 -0.64 7.63
CA ALA A 42 -1.67 -2.10 7.52
C ALA A 42 -0.76 -2.57 6.38
N ILE A 43 -0.02 -3.66 6.60
CA ILE A 43 0.75 -4.35 5.55
C ILE A 43 0.19 -5.76 5.40
N GLU A 44 -0.13 -6.14 4.17
CA GLU A 44 -0.58 -7.47 3.78
C GLU A 44 0.38 -8.06 2.74
N GLU A 45 0.91 -9.25 3.02
CA GLU A 45 1.72 -10.01 2.06
C GLU A 45 0.80 -10.92 1.21
N ILE A 46 0.81 -10.71 -0.10
CA ILE A 46 -0.02 -11.44 -1.07
C ILE A 46 0.90 -12.27 -1.96
N ASN A 47 0.64 -13.56 -2.10
CA ASN A 47 1.42 -14.40 -2.99
C ASN A 47 1.31 -13.92 -4.44
N PRO A 48 2.38 -14.05 -5.26
CA PRO A 48 2.35 -13.62 -6.65
C PRO A 48 1.23 -14.28 -7.46
N GLU A 49 0.92 -15.56 -7.23
CA GLU A 49 -0.19 -16.25 -7.89
C GLU A 49 -1.57 -15.64 -7.61
N ASP A 50 -1.75 -15.01 -6.45
CA ASP A 50 -3.02 -14.45 -6.00
C ASP A 50 -3.15 -12.95 -6.33
N TRP A 51 -2.06 -12.31 -6.79
CA TRP A 51 -1.99 -10.86 -6.98
C TRP A 51 -3.05 -10.33 -7.95
N VAL A 52 -3.26 -11.05 -9.04
CA VAL A 52 -4.17 -10.62 -10.10
C VAL A 52 -5.60 -10.51 -9.57
N GLU A 53 -6.08 -11.54 -8.89
CA GLU A 53 -7.45 -11.60 -8.37
C GLU A 53 -7.63 -10.76 -7.11
N THR A 54 -6.60 -10.65 -6.27
CA THR A 54 -6.71 -10.02 -4.95
C THR A 54 -6.38 -8.52 -4.98
N VAL A 55 -5.54 -8.06 -5.91
CA VAL A 55 -5.06 -6.67 -5.95
C VAL A 55 -5.26 -6.05 -7.32
N TYR A 56 -4.70 -6.63 -8.38
CA TYR A 56 -4.64 -5.97 -9.68
C TYR A 56 -6.03 -5.71 -10.26
N LYS A 57 -6.89 -6.73 -10.36
CA LYS A 57 -8.26 -6.54 -10.85
C LYS A 57 -9.09 -5.63 -9.95
N PRO A 58 -9.28 -5.93 -8.65
CA PRO A 58 -10.20 -5.17 -7.81
C PRO A 58 -9.71 -3.75 -7.51
N GLU A 59 -8.41 -3.53 -7.27
CA GLU A 59 -7.93 -2.24 -6.72
C GLU A 59 -7.22 -1.36 -7.76
N ILE A 60 -6.68 -1.96 -8.83
CA ILE A 60 -5.93 -1.21 -9.85
C ILE A 60 -6.76 -1.04 -11.12
N LEU A 61 -7.18 -2.15 -11.72
CA LEU A 61 -7.89 -2.16 -13.01
C LEU A 61 -9.31 -1.62 -12.87
N ASN A 62 -10.03 -2.02 -11.82
CA ASN A 62 -11.45 -1.67 -11.62
C ASN A 62 -11.68 -0.38 -10.82
N ASN A 63 -10.62 0.27 -10.31
CA ASN A 63 -10.69 1.53 -9.56
C ASN A 63 -9.64 2.57 -10.05
N PRO A 64 -9.48 2.78 -11.37
CA PRO A 64 -8.41 3.62 -11.91
C PRO A 64 -8.47 5.09 -11.46
N GLU A 65 -9.65 5.58 -11.07
CA GLU A 65 -9.89 6.92 -10.56
C GLU A 65 -9.34 7.15 -9.14
N LYS A 66 -9.11 6.07 -8.38
CA LYS A 66 -8.51 6.13 -7.03
C LYS A 66 -6.98 6.07 -7.07
N LEU A 67 -6.40 5.79 -8.24
CA LEU A 67 -4.95 5.71 -8.42
C LEU A 67 -4.34 7.08 -8.70
N TYR A 68 -3.77 7.69 -7.67
CA TYR A 68 -2.92 8.88 -7.80
C TYR A 68 -1.54 8.55 -8.42
N LYS A 69 -1.14 7.27 -8.41
CA LYS A 69 0.01 6.71 -9.11
C LYS A 69 -0.40 5.41 -9.80
N LYS A 70 -0.28 5.34 -11.12
CA LYS A 70 -0.56 4.12 -11.90
C LYS A 70 0.68 3.21 -11.96
N PRO A 71 0.49 1.88 -12.02
CA PRO A 71 1.59 0.96 -12.29
C PRO A 71 2.00 1.01 -13.77
N ASP A 72 3.29 0.79 -14.03
CA ASP A 72 3.84 0.64 -15.39
C ASP A 72 3.88 -0.83 -15.85
N TYR A 73 3.09 -1.71 -15.22
CA TYR A 73 3.01 -3.13 -15.53
C TYR A 73 1.57 -3.57 -15.77
N ASN A 74 1.39 -4.58 -16.62
CA ASN A 74 0.12 -5.27 -16.81
C ASN A 74 0.36 -6.80 -16.71
N PRO A 75 -0.13 -7.49 -15.66
CA PRO A 75 0.03 -8.92 -15.50
C PRO A 75 -0.99 -9.74 -16.32
N LEU A 76 -1.90 -9.09 -17.06
CA LEU A 76 -2.90 -9.73 -17.93
C LEU A 76 -2.47 -9.78 -19.41
N GLU A 77 -1.35 -9.15 -19.75
CA GLU A 77 -0.76 -9.09 -21.09
C GLU A 77 0.48 -9.97 -21.23
#